data_AF-A0A0C3QE26-F1
#
_entry.id   AF-A0A0C3QE26-F1
#
_cell.length_a   1.000
_cell.length_b   1.000
_cell.length_c   1.000
_cell.angle_alpha   90.00
_cell.angle_beta   90.00
_cell.angle_gamma   90.00
#
_symmetry.space_group_name_H-M   'P 1'
#
loop_
_entity.id
_entity.type
_entity.pdbx_description
1 polymer ?
#
loop_
_entity_poly.entity_id
_entity_poly.type
_entity_poly.pdbx_seq_one_letter_code
_entity_poly.pdbx_strand_id
1 'polypeptide(L)'
;MASIDKLPPEILSTIFSLLFQSVKEDRTPPTDSQAHELLDVLLVCRRWNKVACQTPPIWATAYVGKDQDAWPRAWRCIERSGGLPLDVNFMSLQDDEDLDRAAMALKALLPHASRWRSLSLPYMMEEVNEQLGDASLPNLVELTLHPISEEDENYSNDVRICVDAPHLKTLLIKSYEVYFHDNRWPRLKSLEAREAWGCEAWLWGLLGSSQETLEKLVLRRDGEVIDVNNQGLED
;
A
#
# COMPACT_ATOMS: atom_id res chain seq x y z
N MET A 1 -10.14 35.73 -22.90
CA MET A 1 -9.65 34.40 -22.48
C MET A 1 -8.35 34.59 -21.72
N ALA A 2 -8.32 34.30 -20.42
CA ALA A 2 -7.07 34.32 -19.66
C ALA A 2 -6.29 33.04 -19.98
N SER A 3 -5.01 33.15 -20.34
CA SER A 3 -4.15 31.97 -20.53
C SER A 3 -3.93 31.27 -19.19
N ILE A 4 -3.89 29.94 -19.21
CA ILE A 4 -3.55 29.10 -18.05
C ILE A 4 -2.17 29.45 -17.48
N ASP A 5 -1.29 30.01 -18.32
CA ASP A 5 0.04 30.53 -17.93
C ASP A 5 -0.02 31.73 -17.00
N LYS A 6 -1.19 32.31 -16.76
CA LYS A 6 -1.38 33.45 -15.84
C LYS A 6 -1.93 33.04 -14.46
N LEU A 7 -2.31 31.78 -14.28
CA LEU A 7 -2.76 31.29 -12.97
C LEU A 7 -1.63 31.39 -11.96
N PRO A 8 -1.83 31.86 -10.72
CA PRO A 8 -0.81 31.82 -9.68
C PRO A 8 -0.32 30.38 -9.39
N PRO A 9 0.94 30.18 -8.95
CA PRO A 9 1.46 28.86 -8.57
C PRO A 9 0.57 28.11 -7.59
N GLU A 10 -0.05 28.80 -6.64
CA GLU A 10 -0.91 28.23 -5.60
C GLU A 10 -2.16 27.58 -6.19
N ILE A 11 -2.73 28.20 -7.23
CA ILE A 11 -3.88 27.66 -7.95
C ILE A 11 -3.49 26.42 -8.75
N LEU A 12 -2.33 26.44 -9.40
CA LEU A 12 -1.80 25.27 -10.10
C LEU A 12 -1.53 24.10 -9.14
N SER A 13 -0.89 24.35 -7.99
CA SER A 13 -0.68 23.34 -6.94
C SER A 13 -2.00 22.75 -6.43
N THR A 14 -3.03 23.59 -6.27
CA THR A 14 -4.37 23.13 -5.87
C THR A 14 -4.99 22.24 -6.94
N ILE A 15 -4.93 22.64 -8.21
CA ILE A 15 -5.41 21.83 -9.34
C ILE A 15 -4.70 20.47 -9.37
N PHE A 16 -3.37 20.45 -9.26
CA PHE A 16 -2.60 19.21 -9.26
C PHE A 16 -2.98 18.30 -8.09
N SER A 17 -3.22 18.87 -6.91
CA SER A 17 -3.64 18.11 -5.73
C SER A 17 -5.03 17.50 -5.92
N LEU A 18 -5.97 18.25 -6.54
CA LEU A 18 -7.32 17.76 -6.82
C LEU A 18 -7.32 16.65 -7.88
N LEU A 19 -6.55 16.82 -8.96
CA LEU A 19 -6.38 15.79 -9.98
C LEU A 19 -5.84 14.49 -9.35
N PHE A 20 -4.87 14.61 -8.46
CA PHE A 20 -4.30 13.44 -7.81
C PHE A 20 -5.23 12.79 -6.78
N GLN A 21 -6.05 13.58 -6.08
CA GLN A 21 -7.06 13.04 -5.17
C GLN A 21 -8.12 12.23 -5.92
N SER A 22 -8.60 12.71 -7.07
CA SER A 22 -9.59 11.94 -7.86
C SER A 22 -9.06 10.58 -8.30
N VAL A 23 -7.77 10.48 -8.64
CA VAL A 23 -7.14 9.20 -9.03
C VAL A 23 -7.08 8.22 -7.85
N LYS A 24 -6.84 8.73 -6.63
CA LYS A 24 -6.79 7.89 -5.40
C LYS A 24 -8.15 7.36 -4.96
N GLU A 25 -9.24 8.08 -5.25
CA GLU A 25 -10.59 7.71 -4.78
C GLU A 25 -11.22 6.57 -5.59
N ASP A 26 -10.72 6.28 -6.79
CA ASP A 26 -11.10 5.10 -7.57
C ASP A 26 -10.43 3.85 -6.98
N ARG A 27 -11.09 3.24 -5.98
CA ARG A 27 -10.66 2.11 -5.12
C ARG A 27 -10.38 0.77 -5.82
N THR A 28 -9.99 0.76 -7.09
CA THR A 28 -9.41 -0.42 -7.74
C THR A 28 -7.91 -0.50 -7.46
N PRO A 29 -7.27 -1.69 -7.41
CA PRO A 29 -5.82 -1.76 -7.32
C PRO A 29 -5.22 -0.87 -8.42
N PRO A 30 -4.25 -0.02 -8.08
CA PRO A 30 -3.73 0.96 -9.01
C PRO A 30 -3.17 0.24 -10.23
N THR A 31 -3.77 0.50 -11.39
CA THR A 31 -3.22 0.00 -12.65
C THR A 31 -1.94 0.78 -12.98
N ASP A 32 -1.06 0.18 -13.77
CA ASP A 32 0.16 0.84 -14.27
C ASP A 32 -0.12 2.25 -14.82
N SER A 33 -1.30 2.48 -15.39
CA SER A 33 -1.71 3.77 -15.94
C SER A 33 -1.78 4.92 -14.91
N GLN A 34 -2.22 4.66 -13.68
CA GLN A 34 -2.43 5.70 -12.65
C GLN A 34 -1.10 6.28 -12.14
N ALA A 35 -0.03 5.50 -12.16
CA ALA A 35 1.30 5.95 -11.78
C ALA A 35 1.89 6.99 -12.75
N HIS A 36 1.37 7.07 -13.99
CA HIS A 36 1.90 7.91 -15.05
C HIS A 36 1.24 9.30 -15.14
N GLU A 37 0.06 9.50 -14.54
CA GLU A 37 -0.67 10.76 -14.67
C GLU A 37 0.07 11.97 -14.10
N LEU A 38 0.87 11.76 -13.04
CA LEU A 38 1.75 12.80 -12.50
C LEU A 38 2.87 13.20 -13.48
N LEU A 39 3.32 12.27 -14.32
CA LEU A 39 4.37 12.54 -15.31
C LEU A 39 3.83 13.44 -16.42
N ASP A 40 2.57 13.30 -16.82
CA ASP A 40 1.97 14.15 -17.85
C ASP A 40 1.93 15.62 -17.45
N VAL A 41 1.62 15.91 -16.17
CA VAL A 41 1.67 17.27 -15.61
C VAL A 41 3.08 17.88 -15.72
N LEU A 42 4.12 17.06 -15.56
CA LEU A 42 5.50 17.50 -15.68
C LEU A 42 5.92 17.83 -17.12
N LEU A 43 5.19 17.33 -18.12
CA LEU A 43 5.50 17.47 -19.54
C LEU A 43 4.80 18.65 -20.21
N VAL A 44 3.79 19.25 -19.58
CA VAL A 44 3.00 20.36 -20.17
C VAL A 44 3.87 21.58 -20.49
N CYS A 45 4.54 22.15 -19.48
CA CYS A 45 5.48 23.25 -19.67
C CYS A 45 6.46 23.36 -18.49
N ARG A 46 7.54 24.13 -18.66
CA ARG A 46 8.56 24.35 -17.59
C ARG A 46 7.95 24.89 -16.30
N ARG A 47 6.90 25.71 -16.39
CA ARG A 47 6.23 26.28 -15.24
C ARG A 47 5.45 25.23 -14.45
N TRP A 48 4.70 24.38 -15.14
CA TRP A 48 3.94 23.29 -14.52
C TRP A 48 4.88 22.29 -13.87
N ASN A 49 5.95 21.92 -14.57
CA ASN A 49 7.01 21.07 -14.02
C ASN A 49 7.55 21.62 -12.69
N LYS A 50 7.94 22.91 -12.68
CA LYS A 50 8.46 23.56 -11.47
C LYS A 50 7.45 23.57 -10.32
N VAL A 51 6.20 23.96 -10.59
CA VAL A 51 5.16 24.02 -9.57
C VAL A 51 4.83 22.62 -9.04
N ALA A 52 4.66 21.63 -9.90
CA ALA A 52 4.40 20.26 -9.52
C ALA A 52 5.54 19.69 -8.66
N CYS A 53 6.80 19.86 -9.07
CA CYS A 53 7.96 19.45 -8.27
C CYS A 53 8.03 20.13 -6.89
N GLN A 54 7.46 21.33 -6.76
CA GLN A 54 7.39 22.10 -5.51
C GLN A 54 6.07 21.89 -4.73
N THR A 55 5.27 20.89 -5.10
CA THR A 55 3.99 20.58 -4.44
C THR A 55 4.09 19.21 -3.76
N PRO A 56 4.65 19.09 -2.54
CA PRO A 56 4.89 17.80 -1.88
C PRO A 56 3.70 16.83 -1.79
N PRO A 57 2.45 17.26 -1.57
CA PRO A 57 1.32 16.35 -1.42
C PRO A 57 1.07 15.42 -2.61
N ILE A 58 1.39 15.86 -3.84
CA ILE A 58 1.20 15.02 -5.05
C ILE A 58 2.29 13.95 -5.17
N TRP A 59 3.37 14.04 -4.40
CA TRP A 59 4.47 13.07 -4.37
C TRP A 59 4.39 12.12 -3.18
N ALA A 60 3.37 12.26 -2.31
CA ALA A 60 3.19 11.45 -1.11
C ALA A 60 2.79 9.99 -1.41
N THR A 61 2.74 9.60 -2.68
CA THR A 61 2.49 8.22 -3.09
C THR A 61 3.55 7.76 -4.07
N ALA A 62 4.18 6.65 -3.74
CA ALA A 62 5.20 6.01 -4.55
C ALA A 62 4.62 4.73 -5.14
N TYR A 63 4.64 4.63 -6.47
CA TYR A 63 4.27 3.42 -7.19
C TYR A 63 5.53 2.71 -7.69
N VAL A 64 5.66 1.43 -7.34
CA VAL A 64 6.73 0.56 -7.82
C VAL A 64 6.10 -0.41 -8.81
N GLY A 65 6.32 -0.15 -10.09
CA GLY A 65 5.88 -0.99 -11.20
C GLY A 65 6.92 -1.95 -11.74
N LYS A 66 6.58 -2.55 -12.87
CA LYS A 66 7.37 -3.58 -13.57
C LYS A 66 8.55 -3.01 -14.34
N ASP A 67 8.45 -1.77 -14.79
CA ASP A 67 9.47 -1.17 -15.64
C ASP A 67 10.75 -0.81 -14.86
N GLN A 68 11.88 -0.78 -15.56
CA GLN A 68 13.20 -0.55 -14.96
C GLN A 68 13.34 0.82 -14.28
N ASP A 69 12.49 1.79 -14.64
CA ASP A 69 12.49 3.13 -14.08
C ASP A 69 11.55 3.27 -12.87
N ALA A 70 10.80 2.23 -12.51
CA ALA A 70 9.84 2.23 -11.40
C ALA A 70 10.47 2.64 -10.07
N TRP A 71 11.58 2.00 -9.69
CA TRP A 71 12.28 2.33 -8.46
C TRP A 71 12.86 3.75 -8.47
N PRO A 72 13.63 4.18 -9.49
CA PRO A 72 14.08 5.58 -9.59
C PRO A 72 12.94 6.60 -9.51
N ARG A 73 11.76 6.30 -10.06
CA ARG A 73 10.57 7.16 -9.93
C ARG A 73 10.02 7.17 -8.51
N ALA A 74 9.85 6.01 -7.88
CA ALA A 74 9.42 5.89 -6.49
C ALA A 74 10.34 6.69 -5.54
N TRP A 75 11.66 6.58 -5.73
CA TRP A 75 12.64 7.36 -4.98
C TRP A 75 12.42 8.87 -5.13
N ARG A 76 12.24 9.36 -6.36
CA ARG A 76 11.95 10.79 -6.60
C ARG A 76 10.66 11.24 -5.92
N CYS A 77 9.63 10.38 -5.85
CA CYS A 77 8.42 10.68 -5.09
C CYS A 77 8.75 10.86 -3.60
N ILE A 78 9.54 9.96 -3.02
CA ILE A 78 9.99 10.07 -1.62
C ILE A 78 10.77 11.36 -1.37
N GLU A 79 11.70 11.73 -2.26
CA GLU A 79 12.46 12.97 -2.12
C GLU A 79 11.56 14.21 -2.18
N ARG A 80 10.62 14.24 -3.13
CA ARG A 80 9.74 15.41 -3.36
C ARG A 80 8.59 15.53 -2.37
N SER A 81 8.17 14.43 -1.76
CA SER A 81 7.15 14.43 -0.70
C SER A 81 7.62 15.10 0.60
N GLY A 82 8.92 15.37 0.74
CA GLY A 82 9.48 16.05 1.89
C GLY A 82 9.33 15.22 3.17
N GLY A 83 8.61 15.74 4.16
CA GLY A 83 8.35 15.05 5.43
C GLY A 83 6.96 14.40 5.52
N LEU A 84 6.18 14.38 4.44
CA LEU A 84 4.81 13.88 4.48
C LEU A 84 4.75 12.36 4.69
N PRO A 85 3.67 11.84 5.31
CA PRO A 85 3.38 10.42 5.32
C PRO A 85 3.26 9.87 3.89
N LEU A 86 3.75 8.65 3.68
CA LEU A 86 3.88 8.03 2.36
C LEU A 86 2.91 6.87 2.18
N ASP A 87 2.31 6.79 1.00
CA ASP A 87 1.61 5.59 0.52
C ASP A 87 2.52 4.87 -0.48
N VAL A 88 2.96 3.66 -0.17
CA VAL A 88 3.86 2.88 -1.03
C VAL A 88 3.08 1.72 -1.63
N ASN A 89 3.01 1.67 -2.96
CA ASN A 89 2.24 0.68 -3.69
C ASN A 89 3.14 -0.04 -4.67
N PHE A 90 3.37 -1.32 -4.43
CA PHE A 90 3.99 -2.21 -5.40
C PHE A 90 2.87 -2.81 -6.25
N MET A 91 3.02 -2.72 -7.56
CA MET A 91 2.02 -3.19 -8.51
C MET A 91 2.15 -4.71 -8.72
N SER A 92 1.09 -5.37 -9.22
CA SER A 92 1.08 -6.81 -9.48
C SER A 92 2.23 -7.18 -10.41
N LEU A 93 3.00 -8.18 -10.00
CA LEU A 93 4.19 -8.69 -10.66
C LEU A 93 3.78 -9.91 -11.48
N GLN A 94 4.43 -10.18 -12.61
CA GLN A 94 4.02 -11.29 -13.48
C GLN A 94 5.07 -12.38 -13.62
N ASP A 95 6.32 -12.09 -13.27
CA ASP A 95 7.44 -13.01 -13.39
C ASP A 95 8.48 -12.79 -12.27
N ASP A 96 9.48 -13.67 -12.23
CA ASP A 96 10.58 -13.61 -11.27
C ASP A 96 11.41 -12.32 -11.40
N GLU A 97 11.52 -11.74 -12.61
CA GLU A 97 12.28 -10.51 -12.80
C GLU A 97 11.58 -9.31 -12.16
N ASP A 98 10.25 -9.25 -12.27
CA ASP A 98 9.42 -8.24 -11.61
C ASP A 98 9.55 -8.35 -10.08
N LEU A 99 9.62 -9.57 -9.54
CA LEU A 99 9.86 -9.85 -8.11
C LEU A 99 11.21 -9.35 -7.63
N ASP A 100 12.29 -9.67 -8.36
CA ASP A 100 13.63 -9.18 -8.01
C ASP A 100 13.68 -7.64 -8.00
N ARG A 101 13.01 -7.00 -8.96
CA ARG A 101 12.91 -5.53 -9.01
C ARG A 101 12.14 -4.97 -7.82
N ALA A 102 11.03 -5.60 -7.43
CA ALA A 102 10.27 -5.21 -6.25
C ALA A 102 11.09 -5.38 -4.96
N ALA A 103 11.80 -6.49 -4.80
CA ALA A 103 12.66 -6.73 -3.65
C ALA A 103 13.80 -5.70 -3.57
N MET A 104 14.45 -5.36 -4.70
CA MET A 104 15.46 -4.30 -4.75
C MET A 104 14.89 -2.93 -4.40
N ALA A 105 13.70 -2.60 -4.92
CA ALA A 105 13.02 -1.35 -4.63
C ALA A 105 12.64 -1.27 -3.14
N LEU A 106 12.09 -2.33 -2.57
CA LEU A 106 11.74 -2.38 -1.15
C LEU A 106 12.96 -2.14 -0.27
N LYS A 107 14.07 -2.85 -0.53
CA LYS A 107 15.33 -2.67 0.20
C LYS A 107 15.79 -1.23 0.24
N ALA A 108 15.61 -0.53 -0.87
CA ALA A 108 16.06 0.84 -1.01
C ALA A 108 15.03 1.87 -0.49
N LEU A 109 13.74 1.53 -0.43
CA LEU A 109 12.68 2.32 0.19
C LEU A 109 12.68 2.21 1.72
N LEU A 110 13.07 1.05 2.27
CA LEU A 110 13.01 0.72 3.71
C LEU A 110 13.64 1.75 4.66
N PRO A 111 14.76 2.43 4.33
CA PRO A 111 15.28 3.52 5.16
C PRO A 111 14.28 4.65 5.44
N HIS A 112 13.21 4.75 4.66
CA HIS A 112 12.13 5.73 4.82
C HIS A 112 10.84 5.14 5.42
N ALA A 113 10.87 3.88 5.89
CA ALA A 113 9.69 3.16 6.35
C ALA A 113 8.98 3.81 7.55
N SER A 114 9.71 4.57 8.36
CA SER A 114 9.13 5.39 9.44
C SER A 114 8.11 6.42 8.94
N ARG A 115 8.10 6.75 7.65
CA ARG A 115 7.13 7.68 7.04
C ARG A 115 5.96 6.96 6.38
N TRP A 116 5.99 5.64 6.25
CA TRP A 116 4.94 4.90 5.55
C TRP A 116 3.66 4.91 6.37
N ARG A 117 2.59 5.37 5.73
CA ARG A 117 1.21 5.34 6.22
C ARG A 117 0.46 4.14 5.66
N SER A 118 0.68 3.84 4.39
CA SER A 118 0.05 2.72 3.69
C SER A 118 1.11 1.96 2.91
N LEU A 119 1.01 0.63 2.93
CA LEU A 119 1.88 -0.28 2.19
C LEU A 119 1.02 -1.31 1.48
N SER A 120 1.13 -1.38 0.15
CA SER A 120 0.54 -2.43 -0.66
C SER A 120 1.66 -3.21 -1.35
N LEU A 121 1.69 -4.52 -1.14
CA LEU A 121 2.71 -5.41 -1.66
C LEU A 121 2.08 -6.62 -2.36
N PRO A 122 2.57 -6.99 -3.55
CA PRO A 122 2.28 -8.28 -4.16
C PRO A 122 2.92 -9.38 -3.30
N TYR A 123 2.47 -10.62 -3.48
CA TYR A 123 2.83 -11.77 -2.66
C TYR A 123 4.34 -11.82 -2.35
N MET A 124 4.64 -12.15 -1.09
CA MET A 124 5.95 -11.99 -0.49
C MET A 124 6.79 -13.24 -0.72
N MET A 125 7.85 -13.11 -1.50
CA MET A 125 9.00 -14.02 -1.48
C MET A 125 9.71 -13.96 -0.10
N GLU A 126 10.48 -15.00 0.22
CA GLU A 126 11.28 -15.09 1.44
C GLU A 126 12.16 -13.84 1.64
N GLU A 127 12.75 -13.30 0.58
CA GLU A 127 13.62 -12.12 0.62
C GLU A 127 12.88 -10.83 1.01
N VAL A 128 11.62 -10.68 0.61
CA VAL A 128 10.79 -9.52 0.95
C VAL A 128 10.36 -9.62 2.42
N ASN A 129 10.09 -10.84 2.87
CA ASN A 129 9.74 -11.13 4.25
C ASN A 129 10.93 -10.89 5.20
N GLU A 130 12.13 -11.37 4.86
CA GLU A 130 13.36 -11.10 5.62
C GLU A 130 13.61 -9.58 5.76
N GLN A 131 13.39 -8.83 4.68
CA GLN A 131 13.56 -7.39 4.68
C GLN A 131 12.56 -6.64 5.58
N LEU A 132 11.32 -7.13 5.67
CA LEU A 132 10.29 -6.55 6.54
C LEU A 132 10.34 -7.06 7.98
N GLY A 133 10.89 -8.27 8.19
CA GLY A 133 11.04 -8.93 9.49
C GLY A 133 11.69 -8.04 10.55
N ASP A 134 12.72 -7.30 10.12
CA ASP A 134 13.49 -6.39 10.96
C ASP A 134 13.01 -4.93 10.87
N ALA A 135 11.99 -4.64 10.06
CA ALA A 135 11.54 -3.27 9.82
C ALA A 135 10.54 -2.82 10.89
N SER A 136 10.84 -1.70 11.55
CA SER A 136 9.85 -0.97 12.34
C SER A 136 9.04 -0.05 11.43
N LEU A 137 7.73 -0.23 11.42
CA LEU A 137 6.74 0.49 10.61
C LEU A 137 5.84 1.33 11.54
N PRO A 138 6.40 2.27 12.32
CA PRO A 138 5.72 2.89 13.47
C PRO A 138 4.49 3.71 13.08
N ASN A 139 4.43 4.21 11.84
CA ASN A 139 3.35 5.06 11.35
C ASN A 139 2.43 4.35 10.35
N LEU A 140 2.62 3.04 10.14
CA LEU A 140 1.81 2.28 9.19
C LEU A 140 0.38 2.10 9.74
N VAL A 141 -0.58 2.53 8.94
CA VAL A 141 -2.02 2.50 9.24
C VAL A 141 -2.74 1.46 8.39
N GLU A 142 -2.26 1.23 7.17
CA GLU A 142 -2.88 0.32 6.22
C GLU A 142 -1.83 -0.62 5.62
N LEU A 143 -2.12 -1.92 5.65
CA LEU A 143 -1.31 -2.94 4.99
C LEU A 143 -2.22 -3.74 4.06
N THR A 144 -1.78 -3.92 2.81
CA THR A 144 -2.45 -4.75 1.81
C THR A 144 -1.46 -5.72 1.22
N LEU A 145 -1.78 -7.01 1.33
CA LEU A 145 -1.04 -8.10 0.70
C LEU A 145 -1.93 -8.71 -0.38
N HIS A 146 -1.51 -8.61 -1.63
CA HIS A 146 -2.28 -9.10 -2.77
C HIS A 146 -1.50 -10.18 -3.54
N PRO A 147 -2.18 -11.13 -4.21
CA PRO A 147 -1.50 -12.17 -4.96
C PRO A 147 -0.72 -11.58 -6.15
N ILE A 148 0.36 -12.25 -6.55
CA ILE A 148 1.14 -11.92 -7.77
C ILE A 148 0.26 -12.14 -9.01
N SER A 149 -0.46 -13.28 -9.08
CA SER A 149 -1.40 -13.62 -10.14
C SER A 149 -2.66 -14.31 -9.59
N GLU A 150 -3.77 -14.27 -10.33
CA GLU A 150 -4.99 -15.05 -10.00
C GLU A 150 -4.86 -16.54 -10.35
N GLU A 151 -3.83 -16.91 -11.12
CA GLU A 151 -3.67 -18.24 -11.72
C GLU A 151 -2.64 -19.12 -10.99
N ASP A 152 -1.82 -18.55 -10.10
CA ASP A 152 -0.79 -19.31 -9.38
C ASP A 152 -1.32 -19.94 -8.09
N GLU A 153 -1.85 -21.15 -8.22
CA GLU A 153 -2.27 -22.01 -7.09
C GLU A 153 -1.08 -22.64 -6.33
N ASN A 154 0.17 -22.41 -6.76
CA ASN A 154 1.32 -23.25 -6.38
C ASN A 154 2.27 -22.62 -5.34
N TYR A 155 1.92 -21.48 -4.74
CA TYR A 155 2.75 -20.85 -3.73
C TYR A 155 2.46 -21.40 -2.33
N SER A 156 3.54 -21.69 -1.59
CA SER A 156 3.49 -22.21 -0.22
C SER A 156 2.74 -21.25 0.70
N ASN A 157 1.75 -21.76 1.43
CA ASN A 157 0.99 -21.01 2.45
C ASN A 157 1.81 -20.67 3.71
N ASP A 158 3.07 -21.12 3.80
CA ASP A 158 3.89 -21.02 5.00
C ASP A 158 4.68 -19.69 5.12
N VAL A 159 4.27 -18.62 4.44
CA VAL A 159 4.93 -17.32 4.59
C VAL A 159 4.43 -16.62 5.84
N ARG A 160 5.30 -16.55 6.85
CA ARG A 160 5.05 -15.81 8.09
C ARG A 160 5.64 -14.43 8.02
N ILE A 161 4.79 -13.43 7.90
CA ILE A 161 5.24 -12.04 7.99
C ILE A 161 5.40 -11.69 9.46
N CYS A 162 6.46 -10.96 9.82
CA CYS A 162 6.66 -10.41 11.16
C CYS A 162 6.99 -8.93 11.02
N VAL A 163 6.01 -8.06 11.17
CA VAL A 163 6.23 -6.60 11.12
C VAL A 163 5.88 -5.95 12.45
N ASP A 164 6.52 -4.83 12.77
CA ASP A 164 6.16 -3.98 13.90
C ASP A 164 5.39 -2.76 13.40
N ALA A 165 4.05 -2.81 13.48
CA ALA A 165 3.16 -1.70 13.09
C ALA A 165 2.10 -1.42 14.18
N PRO A 166 2.46 -0.72 15.27
CA PRO A 166 1.59 -0.52 16.43
C PRO A 166 0.37 0.39 16.14
N HIS A 167 0.29 0.96 14.93
CA HIS A 167 -0.77 1.89 14.51
C HIS A 167 -1.64 1.36 13.38
N LEU A 168 -1.49 0.08 13.03
CA LEU A 168 -2.26 -0.57 11.98
C LEU A 168 -3.76 -0.54 12.30
N LYS A 169 -4.55 -0.08 11.33
CA LYS A 169 -6.02 0.01 11.41
C LYS A 169 -6.72 -0.81 10.35
N THR A 170 -6.10 -0.96 9.18
CA THR A 170 -6.66 -1.72 8.07
C THR A 170 -5.67 -2.76 7.64
N LEU A 171 -6.11 -4.02 7.61
CA LEU A 171 -5.37 -5.10 7.02
C LEU A 171 -6.22 -5.80 5.95
N LEU A 172 -5.66 -5.93 4.75
CA LEU A 172 -6.17 -6.78 3.69
C LEU A 172 -5.13 -7.87 3.40
N ILE A 173 -5.51 -9.12 3.56
CA ILE A 173 -4.66 -10.29 3.31
C ILE A 173 -5.40 -11.31 2.46
N LYS A 174 -4.64 -12.08 1.69
CA LYS A 174 -5.14 -13.21 0.91
C LYS A 174 -4.28 -14.45 1.21
N SER A 175 -4.83 -15.53 1.78
CA SER A 175 -4.18 -16.83 1.96
C SER A 175 -2.96 -16.93 2.91
N TYR A 176 -2.71 -15.93 3.79
CA TYR A 176 -1.50 -15.91 4.63
C TYR A 176 -1.75 -15.73 6.13
N GLU A 177 -0.86 -16.32 6.92
CA GLU A 177 -0.69 -16.00 8.34
C GLU A 177 0.22 -14.78 8.50
N VAL A 178 -0.31 -13.67 9.01
CA VAL A 178 0.48 -12.46 9.25
C VAL A 178 0.71 -12.28 10.75
N TYR A 179 1.93 -12.54 11.19
CA TYR A 179 2.33 -12.28 12.57
C TYR A 179 2.85 -10.84 12.69
N PHE A 180 2.60 -10.21 13.83
CA PHE A 180 3.29 -8.97 14.18
C PHE A 180 3.97 -9.22 15.51
N HIS A 181 4.97 -8.40 15.82
CA HIS A 181 5.59 -8.49 17.13
C HIS A 181 4.50 -8.41 18.22
N ASP A 182 4.49 -9.43 19.10
CA ASP A 182 3.51 -9.64 20.18
C ASP A 182 2.07 -10.02 19.79
N ASN A 183 1.75 -10.20 18.50
CA ASN A 183 0.41 -10.57 17.99
C ASN A 183 -0.74 -9.68 18.53
N ARG A 184 -0.45 -8.39 18.77
CA ARG A 184 -1.44 -7.44 19.31
C ARG A 184 -1.67 -6.31 18.33
N TRP A 185 -2.88 -6.21 17.79
CA TRP A 185 -3.28 -5.06 16.97
C TRP A 185 -4.39 -4.28 17.66
N PRO A 186 -4.09 -3.61 18.78
CA PRO A 186 -5.11 -2.96 19.62
C PRO A 186 -5.83 -1.78 18.94
N ARG A 187 -5.53 -1.52 17.66
CA ARG A 187 -6.10 -0.43 16.86
C ARG A 187 -6.71 -0.92 15.54
N LEU A 188 -6.70 -2.23 15.28
CA LEU A 188 -7.26 -2.77 14.04
C LEU A 188 -8.78 -2.52 14.02
N LYS A 189 -9.23 -1.86 12.96
CA LYS A 189 -10.63 -1.51 12.71
C LYS A 189 -11.23 -2.31 11.57
N SER A 190 -10.42 -2.63 10.55
CA SER A 190 -10.87 -3.38 9.38
C SER A 190 -9.91 -4.52 9.09
N LEU A 191 -10.42 -5.73 9.09
CA LEU A 191 -9.72 -6.92 8.59
C LEU A 191 -10.51 -7.50 7.43
N GLU A 192 -9.86 -7.62 6.28
CA GLU A 192 -10.36 -8.42 5.17
C GLU A 192 -9.37 -9.56 4.90
N ALA A 193 -9.81 -10.79 5.13
CA ALA A 193 -9.04 -11.98 4.86
C ALA A 193 -9.73 -12.77 3.74
N ARG A 194 -9.01 -12.95 2.64
CA ARG A 194 -9.46 -13.74 1.49
C ARG A 194 -8.75 -15.09 1.54
N GLU A 195 -9.44 -16.19 1.32
CA GLU A 195 -8.83 -17.52 1.18
C GLU A 195 -7.95 -17.97 2.38
N ALA A 196 -8.16 -17.42 3.58
CA ALA A 196 -7.32 -17.65 4.77
C ALA A 196 -7.60 -18.98 5.52
N TRP A 197 -7.86 -20.06 4.78
CA TRP A 197 -8.22 -21.36 5.35
C TRP A 197 -7.03 -22.06 6.01
N GLY A 198 -7.25 -22.78 7.10
CA GLY A 198 -6.18 -23.44 7.87
C GLY A 198 -5.41 -22.50 8.81
N CYS A 199 -5.70 -21.20 8.76
CA CYS A 199 -5.10 -20.16 9.60
C CYS A 199 -6.05 -19.73 10.74
N GLU A 200 -7.09 -20.52 11.04
CA GLU A 200 -8.18 -20.09 11.92
C GLU A 200 -7.67 -19.80 13.33
N ALA A 201 -6.76 -20.63 13.85
CA ALA A 201 -6.20 -20.44 15.19
C ALA A 201 -5.46 -19.09 15.33
N TRP A 202 -4.71 -18.71 14.31
CA TRP A 202 -4.05 -17.39 14.25
C TRP A 202 -5.08 -16.26 14.14
N LEU A 203 -6.06 -16.39 13.23
CA LEU A 203 -7.08 -15.36 13.00
C LEU A 203 -7.94 -15.13 14.26
N TRP A 204 -8.29 -16.19 15.00
CA TRP A 204 -9.01 -16.06 16.26
C TRP A 204 -8.14 -15.47 17.38
N GLY A 205 -6.86 -15.87 17.46
CA GLY A 205 -5.91 -15.25 18.40
C GLY A 205 -5.75 -13.75 18.15
N LEU A 206 -5.72 -13.36 16.88
CA LEU A 206 -5.69 -11.97 16.44
C LEU A 206 -6.93 -11.19 16.87
N LEU A 207 -8.12 -11.72 16.54
CA LEU A 207 -9.41 -11.12 16.87
C LEU A 207 -9.55 -10.89 18.38
N GLY A 208 -9.02 -11.79 19.21
CA GLY A 208 -8.99 -11.61 20.66
C GLY A 208 -8.26 -10.33 21.13
N SER A 209 -7.23 -9.88 20.40
CA SER A 209 -6.49 -8.65 20.75
C SER A 209 -7.13 -7.36 20.23
N SER A 210 -8.03 -7.48 19.23
CA SER A 210 -8.61 -6.35 18.48
C SER A 210 -10.13 -6.25 18.66
N GLN A 211 -10.72 -7.07 19.53
CA GLN A 211 -12.17 -7.24 19.66
C GLN A 211 -12.89 -5.91 19.95
N GLU A 212 -12.29 -5.05 20.77
CA GLU A 212 -12.88 -3.75 21.15
C GLU A 212 -12.78 -2.68 20.05
N THR A 213 -11.90 -2.86 19.06
CA THR A 213 -11.66 -1.85 18.02
C THR A 213 -12.11 -2.27 16.63
N LEU A 214 -12.35 -3.57 16.41
CA LEU A 214 -12.70 -4.09 15.11
C LEU A 214 -14.13 -3.70 14.73
N GLU A 215 -14.25 -2.89 13.68
CA GLU A 215 -15.51 -2.38 13.14
C GLU A 215 -15.98 -3.19 11.93
N LYS A 216 -15.04 -3.80 11.19
CA LYS A 216 -15.28 -4.55 9.96
C LYS A 216 -14.42 -5.80 9.93
N LEU A 217 -15.07 -6.96 9.81
CA LEU A 217 -14.43 -8.22 9.49
C LEU A 217 -15.06 -8.75 8.20
N VAL A 218 -14.23 -9.01 7.19
CA VAL A 218 -14.66 -9.62 5.93
C VAL A 218 -13.85 -10.88 5.68
N LEU A 219 -14.52 -12.03 5.68
CA LEU A 219 -13.92 -13.30 5.31
C LEU A 219 -14.44 -13.69 3.92
N ARG A 220 -13.54 -13.89 2.95
CA ARG A 220 -13.91 -14.30 1.58
C ARG A 220 -13.37 -15.68 1.23
N ARG A 221 -14.12 -16.41 0.41
CA ARG A 221 -13.76 -17.71 -0.16
C ARG A 221 -14.24 -17.79 -1.59
N ASP A 222 -13.37 -18.16 -2.51
CA ASP A 222 -13.74 -18.43 -3.92
C ASP A 222 -14.57 -17.26 -4.53
N GLY A 223 -14.28 -16.02 -4.09
CA GLY A 223 -15.02 -14.81 -4.46
C GLY A 223 -16.29 -14.51 -3.64
N GLU A 224 -16.84 -15.47 -2.92
CA GLU A 224 -18.00 -15.31 -2.03
C GLU A 224 -17.60 -14.73 -0.67
N VAL A 225 -18.49 -13.91 -0.11
CA VAL A 225 -18.29 -13.35 1.23
C VAL A 225 -18.96 -14.27 2.23
N ILE A 226 -18.17 -14.87 3.11
CA ILE A 226 -18.63 -15.83 4.12
C ILE A 226 -19.16 -15.10 5.34
N ASP A 227 -18.49 -14.03 5.74
CA ASP A 227 -18.88 -13.26 6.91
C ASP A 227 -18.57 -11.78 6.69
N VAL A 228 -19.55 -10.93 7.01
CA VAL A 228 -19.40 -9.48 7.13
C VAL A 228 -20.00 -9.10 8.46
N ASN A 229 -19.18 -9.07 9.50
CA ASN A 229 -19.62 -8.44 10.74
C ASN A 229 -19.59 -6.93 10.53
N ASN A 230 -20.78 -6.37 10.32
CA ASN A 230 -21.04 -4.94 10.27
C ASN A 230 -21.90 -4.62 11.50
N GLN A 231 -21.26 -4.65 12.68
CA GLN A 231 -21.85 -4.50 14.02
C GLN A 231 -22.75 -5.68 14.48
N GLY A 232 -22.36 -6.31 15.59
CA GLY A 232 -23.17 -7.31 16.28
C GLY A 232 -22.42 -8.32 17.15
N LEU A 233 -21.27 -7.98 17.75
CA LEU A 233 -20.76 -8.71 18.92
C LEU A 233 -21.45 -8.14 20.17
N GLU A 234 -22.77 -8.33 20.26
CA GLU A 234 -23.48 -8.32 21.53
C GLU A 234 -24.23 -9.65 21.67
N ASP A 235 -23.95 -10.29 22.81
CA ASP A 235 -24.43 -11.53 23.42
C ASP A 235 -23.84 -12.89 22.96
#